data_AF-A0A7W1G2F0-F1
#
_entry.id   AF-A0A7W1G2F0-F1
#
_cell.length_a   1.000
_cell.length_b   1.000
_cell.length_c   1.000
_cell.angle_alpha   90.00
_cell.angle_beta   90.00
_cell.angle_gamma   90.00
#
_symmetry.space_group_name_H-M   'P 1'
#
loop_
_entity.id
_entity.type
_entity.pdbx_description
1 polymer ?
#
loop_
_entity_poly.entity_id
_entity_poly.type
_entity_poly.pdbx_seq_one_letter_code
_entity_poly.pdbx_strand_id
1 'polypeptide(L)'
;MTIRAQVASLLQRRGYVLTDAVLSALDDFLAIVRSEGADSDADEDPDEEDEEESENEESENEDEDQDEDAADGRSHAIACPHCGERIAIAIDLSGEDQDDVQDCTVCCSPIRVTYSVEDGRLASFSAEPC
;
A
#
# COMPACT_ATOMS: atom_id res chain seq x y z
N MET A 1 11.34 -13.93 -17.80
CA MET A 1 9.91 -13.88 -18.19
C MET A 1 9.61 -12.46 -18.65
N THR A 2 8.80 -12.25 -19.70
CA THR A 2 8.51 -10.90 -20.21
C THR A 2 7.40 -10.22 -19.39
N ILE A 3 7.48 -8.90 -19.21
CA ILE A 3 6.46 -8.08 -18.51
C ILE A 3 5.04 -8.39 -19.03
N ARG A 4 4.90 -8.58 -20.35
CA ARG A 4 3.65 -8.99 -21.00
C ARG A 4 3.01 -10.23 -20.34
N ALA A 5 3.79 -11.29 -20.14
CA ALA A 5 3.29 -12.53 -19.54
C ALA A 5 2.93 -12.34 -18.06
N GLN A 6 3.67 -11.49 -17.33
CA GLN A 6 3.37 -11.19 -15.93
C GLN A 6 2.06 -10.42 -15.78
N VAL A 7 1.84 -9.38 -16.59
CA VAL A 7 0.61 -8.59 -16.58
C VAL A 7 -0.59 -9.43 -17.01
N ALA A 8 -0.46 -10.21 -18.09
CA ALA A 8 -1.53 -11.12 -18.52
C ALA A 8 -1.91 -12.13 -17.41
N SER A 9 -0.91 -12.72 -16.74
CA SER A 9 -1.15 -13.67 -15.65
C SER A 9 -1.76 -13.00 -14.42
N LEU A 10 -1.47 -11.72 -14.16
CA LEU A 10 -2.10 -10.96 -13.09
C LEU A 10 -3.57 -10.70 -13.41
N LEU A 11 -3.88 -10.23 -14.61
CA LEU A 11 -5.26 -9.97 -15.05
C LEU A 11 -6.12 -11.23 -15.02
N GLN A 12 -5.61 -12.37 -15.48
CA GLN A 12 -6.33 -13.65 -15.41
C GLN A 12 -6.62 -14.09 -13.97
N ARG A 13 -5.66 -13.90 -13.06
CA ARG A 13 -5.86 -14.21 -11.62
C ARG A 13 -6.90 -13.32 -10.96
N ARG A 14 -7.20 -12.15 -11.53
CA ARG A 14 -8.29 -11.26 -11.11
C ARG A 14 -9.62 -11.54 -11.79
N GLY A 15 -9.72 -12.63 -12.55
CA GLY A 15 -10.95 -13.02 -13.23
C GLY A 15 -11.26 -12.23 -14.50
N TYR A 16 -10.32 -11.41 -15.00
CA TYR A 16 -10.52 -10.74 -16.29
C TYR A 16 -10.37 -11.73 -17.45
N VAL A 17 -11.32 -11.68 -18.39
CA VAL A 17 -11.25 -12.44 -19.63
C VAL A 17 -10.35 -11.70 -20.62
N LEU A 18 -9.21 -12.30 -20.96
CA LEU A 18 -8.26 -11.75 -21.93
C LEU A 18 -8.72 -12.06 -23.36
N THR A 19 -9.60 -11.22 -23.90
CA THR A 19 -9.96 -11.27 -25.32
C THR A 19 -8.83 -10.72 -26.19
N ASP A 20 -8.89 -10.96 -27.50
CA ASP A 20 -7.91 -10.42 -28.46
C ASP A 20 -7.80 -8.89 -28.38
N ALA A 21 -8.91 -8.19 -28.14
CA ALA A 21 -8.92 -6.73 -27.97
C ALA A 21 -8.13 -6.30 -26.72
N VAL A 22 -8.28 -7.00 -25.60
CA VAL A 22 -7.54 -6.71 -24.35
C VAL A 22 -6.05 -7.02 -24.51
N LEU A 23 -5.71 -8.12 -25.19
CA LEU A 23 -4.33 -8.46 -25.47
C LEU A 23 -3.67 -7.45 -26.41
N SER A 24 -4.38 -6.98 -27.43
CA SER A 24 -3.91 -5.91 -28.33
C SER A 24 -3.64 -4.62 -27.56
N ALA A 25 -4.59 -4.18 -26.72
CA ALA A 25 -4.42 -2.95 -25.93
C ALA A 25 -3.25 -3.05 -24.94
N LEU A 26 -3.01 -4.23 -24.35
CA LEU A 26 -1.84 -4.47 -23.50
C LEU A 26 -0.53 -4.38 -24.30
N ASP A 27 -0.49 -4.95 -25.50
CA ASP A 27 0.68 -4.87 -26.37
C ASP A 27 0.96 -3.43 -26.81
N ASP A 28 -0.08 -2.63 -27.12
CA ASP A 28 0.04 -1.20 -27.43
C ASP A 28 0.58 -0.39 -26.23
N PHE A 29 0.04 -0.61 -25.04
CA PHE A 29 0.52 0.03 -23.81
C PHE A 29 1.99 -0.29 -23.52
N LEU A 30 2.38 -1.56 -23.66
CA LEU A 30 3.77 -1.98 -23.45
C LEU A 30 4.72 -1.42 -24.51
N ALA A 31 4.24 -1.16 -25.73
CA ALA A 31 5.02 -0.47 -26.74
C ALA A 31 5.32 0.97 -26.32
N ILE A 32 4.31 1.69 -25.80
CA ILE A 32 4.44 3.07 -25.30
C ILE A 32 5.45 3.14 -24.15
N VAL A 33 5.28 2.32 -23.12
CA VAL A 33 6.18 2.34 -21.94
C VAL A 33 7.62 2.00 -22.30
N ARG A 34 7.85 1.14 -23.31
CA ARG A 34 9.20 0.82 -23.80
C ARG A 34 9.80 1.91 -24.67
N SER A 35 8.97 2.72 -25.34
CA SER A 35 9.44 3.89 -26.10
C SER A 35 9.66 5.12 -25.23
N GLU A 36 8.94 5.26 -24.11
CA GLU A 36 9.06 6.40 -23.19
C GLU A 36 10.09 6.17 -22.07
N GLY A 37 10.51 4.92 -21.80
CA GLY A 37 11.59 4.62 -20.86
C GLY A 37 13.02 4.85 -21.40
N ALA A 38 13.15 5.63 -22.48
CA ALA A 38 14.44 6.09 -23.00
C ALA A 38 14.52 7.60 -22.77
N ASP A 39 14.65 8.00 -21.51
CA ASP A 39 15.04 9.36 -21.14
C ASP A 39 16.42 9.65 -21.75
N SER A 40 16.40 10.33 -22.88
CA SER A 40 17.56 10.90 -23.54
C SER A 40 17.42 12.41 -23.63
N ASP A 41 17.24 13.09 -22.49
CA ASP A 41 17.34 14.54 -22.31
C ASP A 41 17.66 14.73 -20.80
N ALA A 42 18.84 15.14 -20.30
CA ALA A 42 19.66 16.32 -20.57
C ALA A 42 18.89 17.64 -20.40
N ASP A 43 18.72 18.09 -19.15
CA ASP A 43 18.70 19.50 -18.80
C ASP A 43 19.38 19.69 -17.43
N GLU A 44 20.50 20.41 -17.47
CA GLU A 44 21.31 20.86 -16.34
C GLU A 44 20.54 21.83 -15.44
N ASP A 45 20.66 21.67 -14.12
CA ASP A 45 20.42 22.75 -13.17
C ASP A 45 21.77 23.10 -12.50
N PRO A 46 22.49 24.13 -12.99
CA PRO A 46 23.56 24.76 -12.24
C PRO A 46 22.95 25.88 -11.39
N ASP A 47 23.43 26.02 -10.17
CA ASP A 47 23.18 27.15 -9.27
C ASP A 47 21.96 27.00 -8.33
N GLU A 48 22.13 26.20 -7.27
CA GLU A 48 21.59 26.61 -5.96
C GLU A 48 22.75 27.16 -5.14
N GLU A 49 22.70 28.48 -4.95
CA GLU A 49 23.65 29.33 -4.26
C GLU A 49 23.70 29.00 -2.76
N ASP A 50 24.93 28.90 -2.24
CA ASP A 50 25.27 28.93 -0.82
C ASP A 50 24.66 30.18 -0.16
N GLU A 51 23.71 29.98 0.76
CA GLU A 51 23.42 30.96 1.82
C GLU A 51 23.67 30.31 3.18
N GLU A 52 24.90 30.51 3.67
CA GLU A 52 25.22 30.39 5.08
C GLU A 52 24.58 31.53 5.88
N GLU A 53 23.91 31.20 6.99
CA GLU A 53 23.77 31.99 8.23
C GLU A 53 22.90 31.14 9.18
N SER A 54 23.15 30.95 10.47
CA SER A 54 24.14 31.46 11.41
C SER A 54 23.96 30.66 12.71
N GLU A 55 24.97 30.72 13.57
CA GLU A 55 25.06 30.01 14.85
C GLU A 55 24.00 30.49 15.87
N ASN A 56 23.21 29.53 16.37
CA ASN A 56 22.79 29.30 17.77
C ASN A 56 22.62 30.51 18.74
N GLU A 57 21.40 30.69 19.29
CA GLU A 57 21.21 31.15 20.67
C GLU A 57 20.13 30.31 21.38
N GLU A 58 20.52 29.81 22.56
CA GLU A 58 19.86 28.81 23.40
C GLU A 58 18.57 29.33 24.06
N SER A 59 17.61 28.42 24.25
CA SER A 59 16.84 28.42 25.50
C SER A 59 16.44 26.99 25.86
N GLU A 60 17.00 26.55 26.98
CA GLU A 60 16.65 25.34 27.71
C GLU A 60 15.17 25.40 28.12
N ASN A 61 14.37 24.42 27.70
CA ASN A 61 13.20 23.99 28.46
C ASN A 61 13.17 22.45 28.44
N GLU A 62 13.52 21.87 29.58
CA GLU A 62 13.26 20.47 29.91
C GLU A 62 11.77 20.33 30.26
N ASP A 63 10.92 20.09 29.26
CA ASP A 63 9.61 19.49 29.48
C ASP A 63 9.64 18.08 28.89
N GLU A 64 10.05 17.11 29.71
CA GLU A 64 9.79 15.69 29.47
C GLU A 64 8.27 15.43 29.63
N ASP A 65 7.48 15.68 28.58
CA ASP A 65 6.21 14.99 28.41
C ASP A 65 6.37 14.06 27.21
N GLN A 66 6.69 12.82 27.55
CA GLN A 66 6.93 11.69 26.67
C GLN A 66 5.91 11.64 25.53
N ASP A 67 6.44 11.56 24.31
CA ASP A 67 5.77 11.06 23.13
C ASP A 67 5.19 9.66 23.42
N GLU A 68 3.96 9.62 23.93
CA GLU A 68 3.10 8.46 23.77
C GLU A 68 1.96 8.89 22.85
N ASP A 69 2.27 8.84 21.55
CA ASP A 69 1.32 8.84 20.45
C ASP A 69 0.20 7.82 20.72
N ALA A 70 -0.82 8.23 21.46
CA ALA A 70 -2.08 7.50 21.61
C ALA A 70 -2.93 7.68 20.34
N ALA A 71 -2.34 7.36 19.18
CA ALA A 71 -3.09 6.95 18.01
C ALA A 71 -3.59 5.52 18.27
N ASP A 72 -4.61 5.38 19.15
CA ASP A 72 -5.35 4.12 19.33
C ASP A 72 -6.27 3.91 18.12
N GLY A 73 -5.64 3.70 16.96
CA GLY A 73 -6.19 3.34 15.67
C GLY A 73 -5.61 1.99 15.25
N ARG A 74 -6.02 0.94 15.95
CA ARG A 74 -5.49 -0.42 15.79
C ARG A 74 -5.83 -0.96 14.41
N SER A 75 -4.80 -1.20 13.60
CA SER A 75 -4.94 -1.73 12.24
C SER A 75 -3.93 -2.85 11.97
N HIS A 76 -4.32 -3.82 11.15
CA HIS A 76 -3.51 -4.96 10.75
C HIS A 76 -3.26 -4.93 9.23
N ALA A 77 -1.99 -5.00 8.83
CA ALA A 77 -1.62 -4.96 7.42
C ALA A 77 -1.76 -6.33 6.75
N ILE A 78 -2.50 -6.39 5.65
CA ILE A 78 -2.71 -7.61 4.86
C ILE A 78 -2.44 -7.36 3.38
N ALA A 79 -2.21 -8.42 2.61
CA ALA A 79 -2.37 -8.37 1.16
C ALA A 79 -3.83 -8.72 0.83
N CYS A 80 -4.53 -7.85 0.11
CA CYS A 80 -5.92 -8.10 -0.26
C CYS A 80 -6.04 -9.43 -1.02
N PRO A 81 -6.93 -10.37 -0.64
CA PRO A 81 -7.07 -11.67 -1.31
C PRO A 81 -7.62 -11.53 -2.73
N HIS A 82 -8.38 -10.45 -2.99
CA HIS A 82 -8.85 -10.12 -4.34
C HIS A 82 -7.75 -9.44 -5.13
N CYS A 83 -7.23 -8.33 -4.59
CA CYS A 83 -6.41 -7.41 -5.36
C CYS A 83 -4.91 -7.40 -5.09
N GLY A 84 -4.39 -8.27 -4.24
CA GLY A 84 -2.96 -8.40 -3.92
C GLY A 84 -2.28 -7.17 -3.32
N GLU A 85 -2.96 -6.02 -3.28
CA GLU A 85 -2.43 -4.76 -2.77
C GLU A 85 -2.32 -4.80 -1.26
N ARG A 86 -1.32 -4.12 -0.71
CA ARG A 86 -1.13 -4.05 0.74
C ARG A 86 -2.07 -3.00 1.32
N ILE A 87 -3.00 -3.44 2.17
CA ILE A 87 -3.99 -2.58 2.82
C ILE A 87 -3.95 -2.77 4.34
N ALA A 88 -4.40 -1.76 5.07
CA ALA A 88 -4.60 -1.84 6.52
C ALA A 88 -6.08 -2.12 6.82
N ILE A 89 -6.35 -3.14 7.61
CA ILE A 89 -7.68 -3.53 8.09
C ILE A 89 -7.84 -3.06 9.53
N ALA A 90 -8.94 -2.41 9.86
CA ALA A 90 -9.21 -1.99 11.24
C ALA A 90 -9.47 -3.22 12.11
N ILE A 91 -8.86 -3.28 13.30
CA ILE A 91 -9.05 -4.37 14.27
C ILE A 91 -9.34 -3.78 15.64
N ASP A 92 -10.40 -4.23 16.28
CA ASP A 92 -10.67 -3.96 17.69
C ASP A 92 -10.15 -5.12 18.55
N LEU A 93 -9.14 -4.83 19.39
CA LEU A 93 -8.55 -5.80 20.34
C LEU A 93 -9.06 -5.58 21.78
N SER A 94 -10.06 -4.73 21.99
CA SER A 94 -10.66 -4.50 23.31
C SER A 94 -11.75 -5.52 23.66
N GLY A 95 -12.33 -6.16 22.64
CA GLY A 95 -13.42 -7.11 22.76
C GLY A 95 -13.00 -8.58 22.64
N GLU A 96 -13.99 -9.41 22.35
CA GLU A 96 -13.88 -10.84 22.05
C GLU A 96 -13.57 -11.10 20.57
N ASP A 97 -13.52 -12.38 20.18
CA ASP A 97 -13.30 -12.81 18.81
C ASP A 97 -14.29 -12.13 17.84
N GLN A 98 -13.79 -11.74 16.67
CA GLN A 98 -14.57 -11.02 15.65
C GLN A 98 -14.63 -11.82 14.35
N ASP A 99 -15.77 -11.70 13.65
CA ASP A 99 -16.01 -12.19 12.29
C ASP A 99 -16.81 -11.15 11.53
N ASP A 100 -16.11 -10.28 10.81
CA ASP A 100 -16.67 -9.12 10.14
C ASP A 100 -16.33 -9.10 8.66
N VAL A 101 -17.09 -8.31 7.90
CA VAL A 101 -16.80 -8.04 6.48
C VAL A 101 -16.32 -6.60 6.34
N GLN A 102 -15.13 -6.43 5.79
CA GLN A 102 -14.56 -5.12 5.47
C GLN A 102 -14.21 -5.04 3.97
N ASP A 103 -14.39 -3.89 3.35
CA ASP A 103 -14.06 -3.70 1.93
C ASP A 103 -12.59 -3.35 1.74
N CYS A 104 -12.00 -3.86 0.65
CA CYS A 104 -10.68 -3.41 0.23
C CYS A 104 -10.70 -1.94 -0.18
N THR A 105 -9.84 -1.10 0.41
CA THR A 105 -9.73 0.34 0.09
C THR A 105 -9.25 0.64 -1.34
N VAL A 106 -8.78 -0.38 -2.07
CA VAL A 106 -8.21 -0.25 -3.42
C VAL A 106 -9.16 -0.77 -4.49
N CYS A 107 -9.74 -1.96 -4.30
CA CYS A 107 -10.63 -2.60 -5.29
C CYS A 107 -12.10 -2.68 -4.88
N CYS A 108 -12.45 -2.16 -3.70
CA CYS A 108 -13.81 -2.13 -3.14
C CYS A 108 -14.50 -3.51 -3.08
N SER A 109 -13.72 -4.59 -3.07
CA SER A 109 -14.23 -5.96 -2.96
C SER A 109 -14.28 -6.39 -1.48
N PRO A 110 -15.35 -7.07 -1.04
CA PRO A 110 -15.53 -7.45 0.35
C PRO A 110 -14.58 -8.56 0.78
N ILE A 111 -14.00 -8.42 1.97
CA ILE A 111 -13.09 -9.37 2.60
C ILE A 111 -13.72 -9.81 3.93
N ARG A 112 -13.87 -11.12 4.14
CA ARG A 112 -14.22 -11.66 5.46
C ARG A 112 -12.97 -11.69 6.31
N VAL A 113 -13.02 -11.02 7.44
CA VAL A 113 -11.92 -10.93 8.39
C VAL A 113 -12.37 -11.62 9.68
N THR A 114 -11.63 -12.64 10.08
CA THR A 114 -11.90 -13.39 11.30
C THR A 114 -10.65 -13.39 12.16
N TYR A 115 -10.77 -13.02 13.43
CA TYR A 115 -9.64 -13.01 14.34
C TYR A 115 -10.04 -13.27 15.79
N SER A 116 -9.08 -13.78 16.57
CA SER A 116 -9.23 -13.97 18.00
C SER A 116 -8.30 -13.08 18.80
N VAL A 117 -8.73 -12.74 20.02
CA VAL A 117 -8.00 -11.84 20.92
C VAL A 117 -7.68 -12.54 22.24
N GLU A 118 -6.41 -12.57 22.63
CA GLU A 118 -5.96 -13.10 23.92
C GLU A 118 -5.12 -12.04 24.64
N ASP A 119 -5.46 -11.72 25.90
CA ASP A 119 -4.79 -10.71 26.72
C ASP A 119 -4.62 -9.34 26.02
N GLY A 120 -5.63 -8.93 25.24
CA GLY A 120 -5.62 -7.69 24.47
C GLY A 120 -4.68 -7.69 23.26
N ARG A 121 -4.21 -8.87 22.83
CA ARG A 121 -3.36 -9.06 21.64
C ARG A 121 -4.05 -9.94 20.62
N LEU A 122 -3.74 -9.71 19.35
CA LEU A 122 -4.18 -10.54 18.24
C LEU A 122 -3.54 -11.94 18.34
N ALA A 123 -4.35 -12.97 18.59
CA ALA A 123 -3.88 -14.35 18.75
C ALA A 123 -3.93 -15.14 17.44
N SER A 124 -5.00 -14.96 16.66
CA SER A 124 -5.15 -15.55 15.32
C SER A 124 -5.81 -14.54 14.38
N PHE A 125 -5.56 -14.67 13.09
CA PHE A 125 -6.12 -13.79 12.07
C PHE A 125 -6.25 -14.52 10.74
N SER A 126 -7.38 -14.34 10.06
CA SER A 126 -7.64 -14.79 8.68
C SER A 126 -8.32 -13.68 7.89
N ALA A 127 -7.98 -13.57 6.61
CA ALA A 127 -8.61 -12.67 5.65
C ALA A 127 -8.92 -13.45 4.36
N GLU A 128 -10.19 -13.71 4.13
CA GLU A 128 -10.67 -14.55 3.03
C GLU A 128 -11.55 -13.74 2.06
N PRO A 129 -11.51 -14.06 0.76
CA PRO A 129 -12.45 -13.48 -0.17
C PRO A 129 -13.87 -13.95 0.16
N CYS A 130 -14.81 -13.00 0.23
CA CYS A 130 -16.24 -13.30 0.30
C CYS A 130 -16.79 -13.87 -1.02
#